data_AF-A0A7W8Z4X8-F1
#
_entry.id   AF-A0A7W8Z4X8-F1
#
_cell.length_a   1.000
_cell.length_b   1.000
_cell.length_c   1.000
_cell.angle_alpha   90.00
_cell.angle_beta   90.00
_cell.angle_gamma   90.00
#
_symmetry.space_group_name_H-M   'P 1'
#
loop_
_entity.id
_entity.type
_entity.pdbx_description
1 polymer ?
#
loop_
_entity_poly.entity_id
_entity_poly.type
_entity_poly.pdbx_seq_one_letter_code
_entity_poly.pdbx_strand_id
1 'polypeptide(L)'
;MAQYAIITMTQAERAALWQRRLFEAEAGMTRHLSREHGGQDVADWIQIRSRIFADLPEADTGDPVAWQRVFFRAQALMEQFLVSRYGHAELRLWAQAAAEVHRHVEPDGEDGALGPILRLARQAELYGSDYTLAETGSDHAALRIDHCAIWDYRERARSRGVQLTLARPCDYCTLAGTANIAAKGYTPAFELTGGDGEHGCRWEATAPRPAAPGPAAGREN
;
A
#
# COMPACT_ATOMS: atom_id res chain seq x y z
N MET A 1 -0.67 -16.34 26.40
CA MET A 1 -0.02 -15.09 25.99
C MET A 1 0.33 -15.24 24.52
N ALA A 2 -0.41 -14.58 23.63
CA ALA A 2 -0.11 -14.63 22.20
C ALA A 2 1.23 -13.91 21.97
N GLN A 3 2.20 -14.61 21.40
CA GLN A 3 3.50 -14.05 21.09
C GLN A 3 3.33 -13.10 19.90
N TYR A 4 3.42 -11.81 20.16
CA TYR A 4 3.36 -10.77 19.14
C TYR A 4 4.61 -10.87 18.25
N ALA A 5 4.42 -11.27 17.00
CA ALA A 5 5.52 -11.42 16.04
C ALA A 5 5.82 -10.07 15.38
N ILE A 6 7.07 -9.64 15.48
CA ILE A 6 7.63 -8.53 14.70
C ILE A 6 8.32 -9.13 13.47
N ILE A 7 8.13 -8.51 12.31
CA ILE A 7 8.84 -8.90 11.09
C ILE A 7 10.19 -8.18 11.08
N THR A 8 11.29 -8.92 11.00
CA THR A 8 12.61 -8.33 10.83
C THR A 8 13.06 -8.53 9.39
N MET A 9 13.42 -7.43 8.70
CA MET A 9 13.99 -7.47 7.35
C MET A 9 15.45 -7.03 7.35
N THR A 10 16.28 -7.80 6.64
CA THR A 10 17.64 -7.42 6.25
C THR A 10 17.64 -6.19 5.34
N GLN A 11 18.80 -5.54 5.18
CA GLN A 11 18.92 -4.37 4.30
C GLN A 11 18.58 -4.70 2.84
N ALA A 12 18.98 -5.89 2.36
CA ALA A 12 18.68 -6.34 1.01
C ALA A 12 17.17 -6.56 0.82
N GLU A 13 16.47 -7.15 1.80
CA GLU A 13 15.02 -7.31 1.75
C GLU A 13 14.30 -5.96 1.76
N ARG A 14 14.77 -5.00 2.57
CA ARG A 14 14.24 -3.62 2.57
C ARG A 14 14.42 -2.95 1.21
N ALA A 15 15.61 -3.04 0.62
CA ALA A 15 15.89 -2.46 -0.69
C ALA A 15 15.00 -3.09 -1.78
N ALA A 16 14.90 -4.42 -1.80
CA ALA A 16 14.04 -5.14 -2.74
C ALA A 16 12.55 -4.80 -2.55
N LEU A 17 12.10 -4.61 -1.32
CA LEU A 17 10.72 -4.23 -1.05
C LEU A 17 10.43 -2.80 -1.52
N TRP A 18 11.35 -1.84 -1.33
CA TRP A 18 11.22 -0.49 -1.89
C TRP A 18 11.12 -0.51 -3.41
N GLN A 19 11.99 -1.27 -4.08
CA GLN A 19 11.95 -1.47 -5.53
C GLN A 19 10.60 -2.01 -5.98
N ARG A 20 10.12 -3.08 -5.34
CA ARG A 20 8.83 -3.70 -5.66
C ARG A 20 7.69 -2.70 -5.51
N ARG A 21 7.63 -1.96 -4.40
CA ARG A 21 6.58 -0.97 -4.13
C ARG A 21 6.59 0.17 -5.14
N LEU A 22 7.77 0.62 -5.56
CA LEU A 22 7.93 1.61 -6.62
C LEU A 22 7.33 1.09 -7.94
N PHE A 23 7.70 -0.11 -8.37
CA PHE A 23 7.23 -0.68 -9.63
C PHE A 23 5.73 -1.00 -9.62
N GLU A 24 5.19 -1.53 -8.51
CA GLU A 24 3.75 -1.76 -8.36
C GLU A 24 2.96 -0.45 -8.52
N ALA A 25 3.42 0.62 -7.86
CA ALA A 25 2.77 1.93 -7.90
C ALA A 25 2.83 2.56 -9.30
N GLU A 26 4.00 2.53 -9.96
CA GLU A 26 4.20 3.07 -11.31
C GLU A 26 3.42 2.27 -12.37
N ALA A 27 3.47 0.94 -12.32
CA ALA A 27 2.71 0.10 -13.23
C ALA A 27 1.20 0.29 -13.03
N GLY A 28 0.75 0.42 -11.78
CA GLY A 28 -0.63 0.75 -11.45
C GLY A 28 -1.07 2.08 -12.05
N MET A 29 -0.19 3.09 -11.98
CA MET A 29 -0.42 4.42 -12.58
C MET A 29 -0.53 4.33 -14.11
N THR A 30 0.44 3.69 -14.77
CA THR A 30 0.42 3.48 -16.23
C THR A 30 -0.85 2.78 -16.68
N ARG A 31 -1.26 1.73 -15.96
CA ARG A 31 -2.48 0.97 -16.26
C ARG A 31 -3.74 1.82 -16.09
N HIS A 32 -3.82 2.58 -15.01
CA HIS A 32 -4.95 3.47 -14.73
C HIS A 32 -5.12 4.52 -15.83
N LEU A 33 -4.05 5.25 -16.18
CA LEU A 33 -4.10 6.27 -17.23
C LEU A 33 -4.46 5.70 -18.60
N SER A 34 -3.99 4.51 -18.91
CA SER A 34 -4.29 3.85 -20.19
C SER A 34 -5.75 3.41 -20.29
N ARG A 35 -6.40 3.06 -19.17
CA ARG A 35 -7.78 2.58 -19.14
C ARG A 35 -8.81 3.69 -18.99
N GLU A 36 -8.61 4.58 -18.03
CA GLU A 36 -9.62 5.58 -17.65
C GLU A 36 -9.51 6.85 -18.51
N HIS A 37 -8.30 7.17 -18.99
CA HIS A 37 -8.02 8.44 -19.68
C HIS A 37 -7.62 8.26 -21.15
N GLY A 38 -7.74 7.03 -21.69
CA GLY A 38 -7.50 6.75 -23.11
C GLY A 38 -6.13 7.16 -23.63
N GLY A 39 -5.15 7.33 -22.74
CA GLY A 39 -3.81 7.78 -23.06
C GLY A 39 -3.66 9.27 -23.40
N GLN A 40 -4.65 10.12 -23.10
CA GLN A 40 -4.60 11.57 -23.38
C GLN A 40 -3.36 12.25 -22.78
N ASP A 41 -2.91 11.81 -21.60
CA ASP A 41 -1.77 12.38 -20.90
C ASP A 41 -0.48 11.52 -20.99
N VAL A 42 -0.38 10.64 -22.00
CA VAL A 42 0.78 9.71 -22.12
C VAL A 42 2.11 10.45 -22.26
N ALA A 43 2.16 11.55 -23.00
CA ALA A 43 3.39 12.32 -23.17
C ALA A 43 3.88 12.91 -21.83
N ASP A 44 2.99 13.54 -21.06
CA ASP A 44 3.30 14.09 -19.75
C ASP A 44 3.65 12.99 -18.76
N TRP A 45 2.94 11.87 -18.80
CA TRP A 45 3.24 10.70 -17.98
C TRP A 45 4.63 10.14 -18.28
N ILE A 46 5.05 10.04 -19.56
CA ILE A 46 6.41 9.63 -19.93
C ILE A 46 7.46 10.57 -19.30
N GLN A 47 7.22 11.88 -19.31
CA GLN A 47 8.14 12.84 -18.66
C GLN A 47 8.21 12.62 -17.15
N ILE A 48 7.08 12.35 -16.49
CA ILE A 48 7.07 12.00 -15.06
C ILE A 48 7.85 10.71 -14.81
N ARG A 49 7.66 9.66 -15.62
CA ARG A 49 8.41 8.40 -15.50
C ARG A 49 9.91 8.64 -15.65
N SER A 50 10.35 9.45 -16.61
CA SER A 50 11.76 9.80 -16.76
C SER A 50 12.33 10.45 -15.49
N ARG A 51 11.56 11.30 -14.81
CA ARG A 51 11.97 11.91 -13.52
C ARG A 51 11.93 10.92 -12.35
N ILE A 52 11.00 9.96 -12.35
CA ILE A 52 10.92 8.89 -11.36
C ILE A 52 12.18 8.04 -11.41
N PHE A 53 12.56 7.61 -12.62
CA PHE A 53 13.69 6.71 -12.87
C PHE A 53 15.01 7.43 -13.17
N ALA A 54 15.04 8.76 -13.02
CA ALA A 54 16.30 9.49 -13.00
C ALA A 54 17.13 9.08 -11.78
N ASP A 55 18.44 8.90 -11.93
CA ASP A 55 19.35 8.64 -10.82
C ASP A 55 18.98 7.40 -9.98
N LEU A 56 18.57 6.30 -10.64
CA LEU A 56 18.39 5.03 -9.94
C LEU A 56 19.71 4.57 -9.30
N PRO A 57 19.68 4.05 -8.06
CA PRO A 57 20.84 3.39 -7.47
C PRO A 57 21.30 2.22 -8.36
N GLU A 58 22.59 1.91 -8.33
CA GLU A 58 23.09 0.70 -9.01
C GLU A 58 22.37 -0.53 -8.45
N ALA A 59 21.97 -1.44 -9.33
CA ALA A 59 21.03 -2.53 -9.00
C ALA A 59 21.56 -3.50 -7.92
N ASP A 60 22.87 -3.57 -7.76
CA ASP A 60 23.60 -4.44 -6.84
C ASP A 60 23.95 -3.78 -5.49
N THR A 61 23.85 -2.45 -5.38
CA THR A 61 24.24 -1.72 -4.15
C THR A 61 23.45 -2.11 -2.92
N GLY A 62 22.24 -2.66 -3.08
CA GLY A 62 21.41 -3.13 -1.97
C GLY A 62 21.10 -2.07 -0.92
N ASP A 63 21.30 -0.76 -1.21
CA ASP A 63 21.14 0.34 -0.27
C ASP A 63 19.65 0.71 -0.12
N PRO A 64 19.01 0.36 1.01
CA PRO A 64 17.60 0.63 1.21
C PRO A 64 17.31 2.12 1.37
N VAL A 65 18.27 2.94 1.81
CA VAL A 65 18.07 4.39 1.97
C VAL A 65 18.04 5.05 0.59
N ALA A 66 18.89 4.61 -0.33
CA ALA A 66 18.85 5.10 -1.71
C ALA A 66 17.53 4.75 -2.40
N TRP A 67 17.06 3.50 -2.27
CA TRP A 67 15.77 3.08 -2.80
C TRP A 67 14.57 3.75 -2.13
N GLN A 68 14.63 4.02 -0.83
CA GLN A 68 13.61 4.81 -0.12
C GLN A 68 13.47 6.21 -0.72
N ARG A 69 14.58 6.89 -1.02
CA ARG A 69 14.55 8.24 -1.63
C ARG A 69 13.88 8.21 -3.01
N VAL A 70 14.21 7.22 -3.84
CA VAL A 70 13.57 7.04 -5.15
C VAL A 70 12.07 6.79 -4.98
N PHE A 71 11.67 5.89 -4.08
CA PHE A 71 10.27 5.58 -3.82
C PHE A 71 9.49 6.82 -3.40
N PHE A 72 9.97 7.60 -2.42
CA PHE A 72 9.25 8.78 -1.95
C PHE A 72 9.19 9.90 -3.00
N ARG A 73 10.26 10.08 -3.79
CA ARG A 73 10.22 10.98 -4.94
C ARG A 73 9.15 10.54 -5.93
N ALA A 74 9.11 9.24 -6.26
CA ALA A 74 8.15 8.72 -7.21
C ALA A 74 6.70 8.85 -6.73
N GLN A 75 6.45 8.52 -5.47
CA GLN A 75 5.15 8.68 -4.84
C GLN A 75 4.69 10.14 -4.90
N ALA A 76 5.55 11.10 -4.54
CA ALA A 76 5.22 12.52 -4.60
C ALA A 76 4.91 12.99 -6.04
N LEU A 77 5.68 12.53 -7.03
CA LEU A 77 5.46 12.86 -8.44
C LEU A 77 4.13 12.31 -8.97
N MET A 78 3.79 11.06 -8.64
CA MET A 78 2.52 10.43 -9.03
C MET A 78 1.32 11.08 -8.33
N GLU A 79 1.42 11.32 -7.02
CA GLU A 79 0.41 12.05 -6.24
C GLU A 79 0.16 13.45 -6.86
N GLN A 80 1.23 14.22 -7.10
CA GLN A 80 1.13 15.55 -7.70
C GLN A 80 0.50 15.50 -9.10
N PHE A 81 0.92 14.57 -9.95
CA PHE A 81 0.40 14.43 -11.29
C PHE A 81 -1.12 14.17 -11.28
N LEU A 82 -1.57 13.22 -10.47
CA LEU A 82 -3.00 12.86 -10.38
C LEU A 82 -3.82 14.00 -9.79
N VAL A 83 -3.42 14.53 -8.63
CA VAL A 83 -4.22 15.51 -7.91
C VAL A 83 -4.32 16.82 -8.69
N SER A 84 -3.25 17.26 -9.35
CA SER A 84 -3.27 18.51 -10.14
C SER A 84 -4.14 18.43 -11.39
N ARG A 85 -4.39 17.23 -11.94
CA ARG A 85 -5.16 17.03 -13.19
C ARG A 85 -6.59 16.60 -12.94
N TYR A 86 -6.79 15.65 -12.03
CA TYR A 86 -8.06 14.95 -11.85
C TYR A 86 -8.62 15.12 -10.43
N GLY A 87 -7.86 15.73 -9.51
CA GLY A 87 -8.26 15.94 -8.13
C GLY A 87 -8.04 14.72 -7.22
N HIS A 88 -8.36 14.89 -5.94
CA HIS A 88 -8.07 13.89 -4.90
C HIS A 88 -8.82 12.57 -5.06
N ALA A 89 -10.01 12.58 -5.69
CA ALA A 89 -10.81 11.38 -5.87
C ALA A 89 -10.09 10.31 -6.72
N GLU A 90 -9.20 10.74 -7.62
CA GLU A 90 -8.47 9.88 -8.54
C GLU A 90 -7.47 8.94 -7.83
N LEU A 91 -7.00 9.34 -6.65
CA LEU A 91 -6.09 8.52 -5.83
C LEU A 91 -6.68 7.15 -5.51
N ARG A 92 -8.01 7.05 -5.38
CA ARG A 92 -8.70 5.77 -5.15
C ARG A 92 -8.61 4.86 -6.37
N LEU A 93 -8.77 5.40 -7.58
CA LEU A 93 -8.69 4.62 -8.82
C LEU A 93 -7.25 4.14 -9.07
N TRP A 94 -6.27 5.01 -8.81
CA TRP A 94 -4.86 4.61 -8.86
C TRP A 94 -4.53 3.52 -7.82
N ALA A 95 -4.98 3.66 -6.58
CA ALA A 95 -4.79 2.65 -5.53
C ALA A 95 -5.38 1.28 -5.94
N GLN A 96 -6.56 1.27 -6.56
CA GLN A 96 -7.18 0.06 -7.09
C GLN A 96 -6.35 -0.56 -8.22
N ALA A 97 -5.89 0.24 -9.18
CA ALA A 97 -5.06 -0.25 -10.28
C ALA A 97 -3.71 -0.81 -9.80
N ALA A 98 -3.07 -0.16 -8.81
CA ALA A 98 -1.84 -0.66 -8.20
C ALA A 98 -2.07 -1.97 -7.42
N ALA A 99 -3.20 -2.09 -6.70
CA ALA A 99 -3.58 -3.32 -6.02
C ALA A 99 -3.85 -4.48 -6.99
N GLU A 100 -4.41 -4.19 -8.17
CA GLU A 100 -4.54 -5.19 -9.23
C GLU A 100 -3.16 -5.64 -9.75
N VAL A 101 -2.19 -4.74 -9.92
CA VAL A 101 -0.81 -5.15 -10.27
C VAL A 101 -0.25 -6.07 -9.18
N HIS A 102 -0.34 -5.65 -7.92
CA HIS A 102 0.05 -6.47 -6.76
C HIS A 102 -0.54 -7.88 -6.83
N ARG A 103 -1.84 -8.00 -7.09
CA ARG A 103 -2.53 -9.30 -7.18
C ARG A 103 -1.87 -10.25 -8.19
N HIS A 104 -1.36 -9.74 -9.30
CA HIS A 104 -0.74 -10.56 -10.33
C HIS A 104 0.74 -10.88 -10.05
N VAL A 105 1.46 -10.00 -9.36
CA VAL A 105 2.92 -10.15 -9.14
C VAL A 105 3.29 -10.80 -7.81
N GLU A 106 2.35 -10.85 -6.86
CA GLU A 106 2.51 -11.63 -5.63
C GLU A 106 1.47 -12.76 -5.64
N PRO A 107 1.88 -14.04 -5.63
CA PRO A 107 0.95 -15.15 -5.63
C PRO A 107 0.06 -15.15 -4.38
N ASP A 108 -1.06 -15.85 -4.45
CA ASP A 108 -1.86 -16.13 -3.26
C ASP A 108 -1.10 -17.15 -2.40
N GLY A 109 -0.87 -16.81 -1.14
CA GLY A 109 -0.28 -17.71 -0.16
C GLY A 109 -1.34 -18.59 0.51
N GLU A 110 -0.89 -19.62 1.21
CA GLU A 110 -1.75 -20.49 2.03
C GLU A 110 -2.17 -19.82 3.37
N ASP A 111 -1.63 -18.62 3.65
CA ASP A 111 -1.80 -17.90 4.92
C ASP A 111 -3.21 -17.30 5.12
N GLY A 112 -4.12 -17.45 4.16
CA GLY A 112 -5.46 -16.87 4.26
C GLY A 112 -5.43 -15.35 4.47
N ALA A 113 -6.28 -14.86 5.38
CA ALA A 113 -6.40 -13.45 5.77
C ALA A 113 -5.09 -12.87 6.34
N LEU A 114 -4.19 -13.71 6.88
CA LEU A 114 -2.90 -13.28 7.38
C LEU A 114 -1.99 -12.77 6.25
N GLY A 115 -2.09 -13.30 5.02
CA GLY A 115 -1.25 -12.89 3.90
C GLY A 115 -1.30 -11.38 3.59
N PRO A 116 -2.49 -10.81 3.32
CA PRO A 116 -2.66 -9.36 3.13
C PRO A 116 -2.22 -8.52 4.35
N ILE A 117 -2.43 -9.03 5.57
CA ILE A 117 -1.99 -8.34 6.79
C ILE A 117 -0.47 -8.32 6.93
N LEU A 118 0.21 -9.43 6.61
CA LEU A 118 1.67 -9.48 6.56
C LEU A 118 2.25 -8.53 5.51
N ARG A 119 1.51 -8.28 4.40
CA ARG A 119 1.91 -7.27 3.41
C ARG A 119 1.91 -5.86 4.02
N LEU A 120 0.90 -5.51 4.81
CA LEU A 120 0.85 -4.23 5.53
C LEU A 120 1.91 -4.16 6.64
N ALA A 121 2.13 -5.24 7.38
CA ALA A 121 3.15 -5.32 8.41
C ALA A 121 4.56 -5.12 7.84
N ARG A 122 4.88 -5.74 6.70
CA ARG A 122 6.13 -5.49 5.97
C ARG A 122 6.28 -4.03 5.54
N GLN A 123 5.18 -3.36 5.17
CA GLN A 123 5.22 -1.94 4.83
C GLN A 123 5.45 -1.06 6.06
N ALA A 124 4.85 -1.39 7.21
CA ALA A 124 5.07 -0.70 8.48
C ALA A 124 6.53 -0.84 8.93
N GLU A 125 7.07 -2.06 8.87
CA GLU A 125 8.49 -2.35 9.12
C GLU A 125 9.42 -1.57 8.18
N LEU A 126 9.06 -1.48 6.89
CA LEU A 126 9.83 -0.76 5.89
C LEU A 126 9.92 0.74 6.20
N TYR A 127 8.85 1.31 6.76
CA TYR A 127 8.82 2.69 7.23
C TYR A 127 9.51 2.89 8.58
N GLY A 128 9.75 1.82 9.35
CA GLY A 128 10.23 1.88 10.72
C GLY A 128 9.15 2.30 11.71
N SER A 129 7.89 1.94 11.44
CA SER A 129 6.76 2.16 12.35
C SER A 129 6.79 1.18 13.52
N ASP A 130 6.18 1.56 14.65
CA ASP A 130 5.91 0.61 15.74
C ASP A 130 4.58 -0.09 15.48
N TYR A 131 4.61 -1.42 15.41
CA TYR A 131 3.43 -2.21 15.10
C TYR A 131 3.44 -3.58 15.76
N THR A 132 2.26 -4.19 15.79
CA THR A 132 1.98 -5.48 16.39
C THR A 132 0.97 -6.23 15.53
N LEU A 133 1.27 -7.50 15.19
CA LEU A 133 0.27 -8.41 14.62
C LEU A 133 -0.67 -8.89 15.72
N ALA A 134 -1.98 -8.73 15.50
CA ALA A 134 -3.01 -9.20 16.41
C ALA A 134 -3.91 -10.17 15.64
N GLU A 135 -4.37 -11.24 16.29
CA GLU A 135 -5.31 -12.21 15.69
C GLU A 135 -4.75 -12.78 14.37
N THR A 136 -4.03 -13.90 14.38
CA THR A 136 -3.30 -14.37 13.18
C THR A 136 -3.92 -15.65 12.59
N GLY A 137 -5.17 -15.56 12.15
CA GLY A 137 -5.93 -16.69 11.57
C GLY A 137 -6.04 -16.65 10.05
N SER A 138 -6.43 -17.77 9.45
CA SER A 138 -6.74 -17.86 8.01
C SER A 138 -8.02 -17.13 7.64
N ASP A 139 -8.99 -17.02 8.55
CA ASP A 139 -10.29 -16.40 8.31
C ASP A 139 -10.34 -14.93 8.75
N HIS A 140 -9.49 -14.56 9.69
CA HIS A 140 -9.39 -13.20 10.20
C HIS A 140 -7.95 -12.93 10.62
N ALA A 141 -7.42 -11.78 10.18
CA ALA A 141 -6.20 -11.27 10.72
C ALA A 141 -6.17 -9.77 10.92
N ALA A 142 -5.39 -9.30 11.89
CA ALA A 142 -5.25 -7.88 12.20
C ALA A 142 -3.79 -7.40 12.39
N LEU A 143 -3.59 -6.11 12.15
CA LEU A 143 -2.36 -5.38 12.39
C LEU A 143 -2.71 -4.11 13.14
N ARG A 144 -2.01 -3.85 14.24
CA ARG A 144 -2.07 -2.58 14.96
C ARG A 144 -0.75 -1.84 14.76
N ILE A 145 -0.81 -0.60 14.31
CA ILE A 145 0.31 0.34 14.22
C ILE A 145 0.11 1.37 15.32
N ASP A 146 0.97 1.32 16.33
CA ASP A 146 0.92 2.23 17.47
C ASP A 146 1.58 3.57 17.14
N HIS A 147 2.63 3.56 16.31
CA HIS A 147 3.31 4.76 15.84
C HIS A 147 3.61 4.69 14.33
N CYS A 148 3.11 5.67 13.58
CA CYS A 148 3.22 5.74 12.12
C CYS A 148 4.45 6.54 11.67
N ALA A 149 5.59 5.88 11.45
CA ALA A 149 6.84 6.57 11.09
C ALA A 149 6.81 7.34 9.75
N ILE A 150 5.90 6.97 8.83
CA ILE A 150 5.69 7.75 7.60
C ILE A 150 5.02 9.10 7.87
N TRP A 151 4.23 9.22 8.94
CA TRP A 151 3.70 10.50 9.39
C TRP A 151 4.84 11.43 9.78
N ASP A 152 5.70 10.99 10.69
CA ASP A 152 6.87 11.72 11.14
C ASP A 152 7.78 12.13 9.99
N TYR A 153 8.00 11.24 9.03
CA TYR A 153 8.76 11.55 7.82
C TYR A 153 8.15 12.73 7.05
N ARG A 154 6.83 12.73 6.85
CA ARG A 154 6.12 13.80 6.12
C ARG A 154 6.11 15.11 6.92
N GLU A 155 5.94 15.07 8.24
CA GLU A 155 6.05 16.27 9.08
C GLU A 155 7.46 16.87 9.06
N ARG A 156 8.51 16.04 9.13
CA ARG A 156 9.89 16.49 8.97
C ARG A 156 10.15 17.09 7.59
N ALA A 157 9.50 16.58 6.54
CA ALA A 157 9.60 17.17 5.21
C ALA A 157 8.92 18.55 5.15
N ARG A 158 7.72 18.68 5.75
CA ARG A 158 7.01 19.97 5.84
C ARG A 158 7.78 21.02 6.62
N SER A 159 8.37 20.66 7.77
CA SER A 159 9.17 21.59 8.56
C SER A 159 10.43 22.07 7.83
N ARG A 160 10.87 21.35 6.80
CA ARG A 160 11.95 21.73 5.88
C ARG A 160 11.46 22.49 4.63
N GLY A 161 10.18 22.85 4.57
CA GLY A 161 9.59 23.61 3.46
C GLY A 161 9.19 22.78 2.24
N VAL A 162 9.20 21.44 2.34
CA VAL A 162 8.72 20.59 1.24
C VAL A 162 7.20 20.70 1.13
N GLN A 163 6.71 21.13 -0.04
CA GLN A 163 5.28 21.11 -0.34
C GLN A 163 4.84 19.68 -0.63
N LEU A 164 3.97 19.13 0.22
CA LEU A 164 3.39 17.81 0.05
C LEU A 164 1.99 17.92 -0.55
N THR A 165 1.70 17.10 -1.55
CA THR A 165 0.38 17.06 -2.21
C THR A 165 -0.75 16.69 -1.25
N LEU A 166 -0.49 15.75 -0.34
CA LEU A 166 -1.48 15.27 0.62
C LEU A 166 -1.30 15.98 1.97
N ALA A 167 -2.42 16.32 2.61
CA ALA A 167 -2.44 16.89 3.96
C ALA A 167 -2.04 15.84 5.00
N ARG A 168 -2.43 14.57 4.82
CA ARG A 168 -2.06 13.48 5.73
C ARG A 168 -1.59 12.26 4.93
N PRO A 169 -0.61 11.49 5.43
CA PRO A 169 -0.26 10.21 4.80
C PRO A 169 -1.47 9.26 4.68
N CYS A 170 -2.36 9.29 5.67
CA CYS A 170 -3.56 8.45 5.72
C CYS A 170 -4.48 8.64 4.50
N ASP A 171 -4.48 9.82 3.87
CA ASP A 171 -5.34 10.13 2.72
C ASP A 171 -5.07 9.21 1.52
N TYR A 172 -3.86 8.62 1.42
CA TYR A 172 -3.55 7.59 0.43
C TYR A 172 -3.33 6.21 1.05
N CYS A 173 -2.70 6.11 2.22
CA CYS A 173 -2.43 4.81 2.86
C CYS A 173 -3.71 4.01 3.11
N THR A 174 -4.82 4.68 3.46
CA THR A 174 -6.11 4.01 3.69
C THR A 174 -6.72 3.47 2.39
N LEU A 175 -6.60 4.21 1.29
CA LEU A 175 -7.05 3.78 -0.04
C LEU A 175 -6.23 2.59 -0.53
N ALA A 176 -4.90 2.68 -0.44
CA ALA A 176 -3.99 1.64 -0.86
C ALA A 176 -4.12 0.36 -0.03
N GLY A 177 -4.20 0.47 1.31
CA GLY A 177 -4.36 -0.69 2.19
C GLY A 177 -5.68 -1.43 1.92
N THR A 178 -6.77 -0.68 1.85
CA THR A 178 -8.11 -1.21 1.52
C THR A 178 -8.10 -1.92 0.17
N ALA A 179 -7.54 -1.30 -0.85
CA ALA A 179 -7.47 -1.87 -2.20
C ALA A 179 -6.63 -3.15 -2.25
N ASN A 180 -5.47 -3.18 -1.58
CA ASN A 180 -4.60 -4.37 -1.56
C ASN A 180 -5.29 -5.58 -0.89
N ILE A 181 -5.95 -5.38 0.26
CA ILE A 181 -6.69 -6.46 0.94
C ILE A 181 -7.85 -6.94 0.07
N ALA A 182 -8.64 -6.02 -0.49
CA ALA A 182 -9.76 -6.35 -1.36
C ALA A 182 -9.33 -7.06 -2.65
N ALA A 183 -8.19 -6.69 -3.24
CA ALA A 183 -7.65 -7.34 -4.44
C ALA A 183 -7.30 -8.82 -4.20
N LYS A 184 -7.04 -9.20 -2.95
CA LYS A 184 -6.81 -10.58 -2.52
C LYS A 184 -8.09 -11.32 -2.11
N GLY A 185 -9.27 -10.71 -2.31
CA GLY A 185 -10.57 -11.32 -2.06
C GLY A 185 -11.07 -11.25 -0.62
N TYR A 186 -10.39 -10.50 0.25
CA TYR A 186 -10.77 -10.33 1.65
C TYR A 186 -11.57 -9.04 1.87
N THR A 187 -12.39 -9.01 2.92
CA THR A 187 -13.08 -7.78 3.35
C THR A 187 -12.12 -6.96 4.21
N PRO A 188 -11.71 -5.75 3.76
CA PRO A 188 -10.88 -4.86 4.57
C PRO A 188 -11.71 -4.12 5.61
N ALA A 189 -11.12 -3.89 6.78
CA ALA A 189 -11.53 -2.84 7.70
C ALA A 189 -10.31 -2.10 8.23
N PHE A 190 -10.47 -0.82 8.57
CA PHE A 190 -9.43 -0.07 9.26
C PHE A 190 -10.04 0.97 10.19
N GLU A 191 -9.27 1.32 11.20
CA GLU A 191 -9.55 2.39 12.14
C GLU A 191 -8.29 3.25 12.30
N LEU A 192 -8.42 4.57 12.24
CA LEU A 192 -7.32 5.46 12.60
C LEU A 192 -7.33 5.62 14.11
N THR A 193 -6.19 5.36 14.74
CA THR A 193 -6.04 5.39 16.20
C THR A 193 -5.08 6.50 16.60
N GLY A 194 -5.30 7.12 17.76
CA GLY A 194 -4.49 8.24 18.24
C GLY A 194 -5.20 9.59 18.14
N GLY A 195 -4.79 10.52 19.00
CA GLY A 195 -5.32 11.89 19.13
C GLY A 195 -4.29 12.94 18.70
N ASP A 196 -4.36 14.14 19.29
CA ASP A 196 -3.43 15.23 18.97
C ASP A 196 -1.97 14.82 19.27
N GLY A 197 -1.20 14.53 18.21
CA GLY A 197 0.22 14.19 18.27
C GLY A 197 0.56 12.69 18.23
N GLU A 198 -0.43 11.80 18.41
CA GLU A 198 -0.23 10.35 18.26
C GLU A 198 -0.91 9.86 16.98
N HIS A 199 -0.14 9.18 16.12
CA HIS A 199 -0.62 8.74 14.81
C HIS A 199 -0.45 7.23 14.67
N GLY A 200 -1.55 6.50 14.81
CA GLY A 200 -1.62 5.06 14.65
C GLY A 200 -2.79 4.63 13.76
N CYS A 201 -2.88 3.32 13.51
CA CYS A 201 -4.06 2.74 12.88
C CYS A 201 -4.16 1.24 13.17
N ARG A 202 -5.36 0.69 13.11
CA ARG A 202 -5.62 -0.74 13.10
C ARG A 202 -6.18 -1.16 11.75
N TRP A 203 -5.71 -2.29 11.25
CA TRP A 203 -6.10 -2.90 9.99
C TRP A 203 -6.59 -4.31 10.24
N GLU A 204 -7.62 -4.71 9.51
CA GLU A 204 -8.15 -6.06 9.52
C GLU A 204 -8.38 -6.57 8.09
N ALA A 205 -8.20 -7.88 7.92
CA ALA A 205 -8.65 -8.63 6.76
C ALA A 205 -9.53 -9.78 7.27
N THR A 206 -10.72 -9.91 6.70
CA THR A 206 -11.65 -11.01 7.02
C THR A 206 -12.01 -11.77 5.76
N ALA A 207 -11.99 -13.09 5.82
CA ALA A 207 -12.43 -13.95 4.74
C ALA A 207 -13.90 -13.65 4.39
N PRO A 208 -14.25 -13.64 3.10
CA PRO A 208 -15.64 -13.46 2.71
C PRO A 208 -16.46 -14.60 3.28
N ARG A 209 -17.60 -14.28 3.91
CA ARG A 209 -18.49 -15.30 4.47
C ARG A 209 -18.93 -16.23 3.33
N PRO A 210 -18.81 -17.56 3.47
CA PRO A 210 -19.34 -18.46 2.45
C PRO A 210 -20.83 -18.16 2.25
N ALA A 211 -21.26 -18.08 1.00
CA ALA A 211 -22.66 -17.89 0.68
C ALA A 211 -23.47 -18.97 1.41
N ALA A 212 -24.56 -18.56 2.08
CA ALA A 212 -25.44 -19.52 2.73
C ALA A 212 -25.84 -20.58 1.70
N PRO A 213 -25.81 -21.89 2.05
CA PRO A 213 -26.27 -22.92 1.13
C PRO A 213 -27.69 -22.57 0.70
N GLY A 214 -27.87 -22.40 -0.61
CA GLY A 214 -29.18 -22.15 -1.19
C GLY A 214 -30.15 -23.27 -0.80
N PRO A 215 -31.46 -23.00 -0.70
CA PRO A 215 -32.43 -24.01 -0.34
C PRO A 215 -32.26 -25.21 -1.27
N ALA A 216 -32.04 -26.39 -0.66
CA ALA A 216 -31.92 -27.64 -1.39
C ALA A 216 -33.15 -27.76 -2.30
N ALA A 217 -32.93 -27.81 -3.61
CA ALA A 217 -34.00 -28.08 -4.56
C ALA A 217 -34.65 -29.40 -4.13
N GLY A 218 -35.88 -29.31 -3.63
CA GLY A 218 -36.64 -30.46 -3.20
C GLY A 218 -36.71 -31.46 -4.33
N ARG A 219 -36.24 -32.68 -4.08
CA ARG A 219 -36.56 -33.82 -4.95
C ARG A 219 -38.02 -34.15 -4.69
N GLU A 220 -38.88 -33.76 -5.63
CA GLU A 220 -40.23 -34.29 -5.71
C GLU A 220 -40.14 -35.76 -6.15
N ASN A 221 -40.86 -36.62 -5.44
CA ASN A 221 -41.00 -38.05 -5.70
C ASN A 221 -41.89 -38.32 -6.92
#